data_AF-A0AA35J9D9-F1
#
_entry.id   AF-A0AA35J9D9-F1
#
_cell.length_a   1.000
_cell.length_b   1.000
_cell.length_c   1.000
_cell.angle_alpha   90.00
_cell.angle_beta   90.00
_cell.angle_gamma   90.00
#
_symmetry.space_group_name_H-M   'P 1'
#
loop_
_entity.id
_entity.type
_entity.pdbx_description
1 polymer ?
#
loop_
_entity_poly.entity_id
_entity_poly.type
_entity_poly.pdbx_seq_one_letter_code
_entity_poly.pdbx_strand_id
1 'polypeptide(L)' 'MRPAQLLLNTAKKSSGGYKIPVELTPLFLAVGVALCSGTYFTYKKLRTDETLRLTGNPELSSLDEVLARDKD' A
#
# COMPACT_ATOMS: atom_id res chain seq x y z
N MET A 1 -6.75 9.75 50.39
CA MET A 1 -6.90 9.23 49.02
C MET A 1 -7.61 10.29 48.18
N ARG A 2 -7.08 10.66 46.99
CA ARG A 2 -7.74 11.66 46.14
C ARG A 2 -8.73 10.96 45.19
N PRO A 3 -10.04 11.28 45.23
CA PRO A 3 -11.06 10.57 44.45
C PRO A 3 -10.83 10.64 42.93
N ALA A 4 -10.24 11.73 42.45
CA ALA A 4 -9.85 11.88 41.05
C ALA A 4 -8.82 10.84 40.57
N GLN A 5 -7.93 10.35 41.44
CA GLN A 5 -6.95 9.32 41.09
C GLN A 5 -7.61 7.94 40.91
N LEU A 6 -8.69 7.68 41.64
CA LEU A 6 -9.45 6.43 41.57
C LEU A 6 -10.24 6.34 40.26
N LEU A 7 -10.83 7.47 39.84
CA LEU A 7 -11.49 7.62 38.53
C LEU A 7 -10.49 7.55 37.37
N LEU A 8 -9.31 8.17 37.52
CA LEU A 8 -8.27 8.09 36.49
C LEU A 8 -7.73 6.66 36.32
N ASN A 9 -7.54 5.92 37.42
CA ASN A 9 -7.06 4.53 37.38
C ASN A 9 -8.11 3.55 36.81
N THR A 10 -9.40 3.81 37.02
CA THR A 10 -10.48 3.01 36.41
C THR A 10 -10.65 3.35 34.93
N ALA A 11 -10.56 4.61 34.54
CA ALA A 11 -10.52 5.03 33.14
C ALA A 11 -9.32 4.44 32.39
N LYS A 12 -8.12 4.43 33.01
CA LYS A 12 -6.91 3.79 32.44
C LYS A 12 -7.04 2.28 32.28
N LYS A 13 -7.81 1.61 33.13
CA LYS A 13 -8.13 0.18 33.01
C LYS A 13 -9.19 -0.09 31.93
N SER A 14 -10.15 0.81 31.78
CA SER A 14 -11.17 0.76 30.72
C SER A 14 -10.63 1.16 29.34
N SER A 15 -9.56 1.96 29.29
CA SER A 15 -8.82 2.29 28.08
C SER A 15 -7.78 1.22 27.72
N GLY A 16 -7.81 0.06 28.39
CA GLY A 16 -7.07 -1.12 27.96
C GLY A 16 -7.50 -1.44 26.53
N GLY A 17 -6.58 -1.17 25.61
CA GLY A 17 -6.81 -1.04 24.17
C GLY A 17 -7.64 -2.17 23.56
N TYR A 18 -8.09 -1.92 22.32
CA TYR A 18 -8.84 -2.88 21.51
C TYR A 18 -8.37 -4.32 21.78
N LYS A 19 -9.22 -5.09 22.46
CA LYS A 19 -9.00 -6.52 22.69
C LYS A 19 -9.24 -7.23 21.37
N ILE A 20 -8.29 -7.10 20.45
CA ILE A 20 -8.32 -7.80 19.18
C ILE A 20 -8.22 -9.29 19.53
N PRO A 21 -9.25 -10.10 19.22
CA PRO A 21 -9.19 -11.52 19.51
C PRO A 21 -8.02 -12.14 18.73
N VAL A 22 -7.24 -12.97 19.41
CA VAL A 22 -6.02 -13.59 18.84
C VAL A 22 -6.34 -14.47 17.63
N GLU A 23 -7.56 -14.95 17.49
CA GLU A 23 -8.06 -15.71 16.33
C GLU A 23 -8.06 -14.89 15.03
N LEU A 24 -8.07 -13.56 15.12
CA LEU A 24 -8.07 -12.65 13.97
C LEU A 24 -6.65 -12.31 13.49
N THR A 25 -5.62 -12.63 14.28
CA THR A 25 -4.21 -12.43 13.90
C THR A 25 -3.80 -13.07 12.56
N PRO A 26 -4.23 -14.29 12.18
CA PRO A 26 -3.91 -14.84 10.86
C PRO A 26 -4.51 -14.00 9.72
N LEU A 27 -5.71 -13.46 9.89
CA LEU A 27 -6.33 -12.59 8.89
C LEU A 27 -5.53 -11.29 8.73
N PHE A 28 -5.15 -10.65 9.83
CA PHE A 28 -4.33 -9.44 9.79
C PHE A 28 -2.95 -9.67 9.19
N LEU A 29 -2.33 -10.82 9.46
CA LEU A 29 -1.07 -11.20 8.84
C LEU A 29 -1.24 -11.38 7.33
N ALA A 30 -2.27 -12.09 6.89
CA ALA A 30 -2.54 -12.28 5.46
C ALA A 30 -2.76 -10.95 4.73
N VAL A 31 -3.54 -10.04 5.32
CA VAL A 31 -3.75 -8.68 4.78
C VAL A 31 -2.44 -7.89 4.76
N GLY A 32 -1.63 -7.97 5.82
CA GLY A 32 -0.32 -7.32 5.88
C GLY A 32 0.62 -7.81 4.78
N VAL A 33 0.71 -9.13 4.58
CA VAL A 33 1.51 -9.73 3.50
C VAL A 33 0.99 -9.32 2.13
N ALA A 34 -0.32 -9.27 1.92
CA ALA A 34 -0.93 -8.81 0.68
C ALA A 34 -0.59 -7.33 0.38
N LEU A 35 -0.65 -6.45 1.37
CA LEU A 35 -0.30 -5.04 1.20
C LEU A 35 1.20 -4.84 0.94
N CYS A 36 2.07 -5.50 1.71
CA CYS A 36 3.52 -5.42 1.51
C CYS A 36 3.95 -6.00 0.15
N SER A 37 3.39 -7.13 -0.27
CA SER A 37 3.69 -7.72 -1.57
C SER A 37 3.15 -6.86 -2.71
N GLY A 38 1.90 -6.40 -2.61
CA GLY A 38 1.28 -5.53 -3.62
C GLY A 38 2.07 -4.24 -3.83
N THR A 39 2.47 -3.57 -2.74
CA THR A 39 3.28 -2.34 -2.82
C THR A 39 4.68 -2.62 -3.40
N TYR A 40 5.36 -3.67 -2.95
CA TYR A 40 6.68 -4.03 -3.46
C TYR A 40 6.67 -4.37 -4.96
N PHE A 41 5.75 -5.23 -5.41
CA PHE A 41 5.67 -5.62 -6.82
C PHE A 41 5.20 -4.47 -7.70
N THR A 42 4.29 -3.62 -7.22
CA THR A 42 3.88 -2.41 -7.94
C THR A 42 5.06 -1.48 -8.12
N TYR A 43 5.81 -1.18 -7.05
CA TYR A 43 7.01 -0.35 -7.14
C TYR A 43 8.05 -0.94 -8.10
N LYS A 44 8.33 -2.24 -7.97
CA LYS A 44 9.26 -2.96 -8.86
C LYS A 44 8.81 -2.86 -10.32
N LYS A 45 7.51 -3.05 -10.61
CA LYS A 45 6.97 -2.94 -11.97
C LYS A 45 7.13 -1.51 -12.49
N LEU A 46 6.74 -0.50 -11.73
CA LEU A 46 6.85 0.90 -12.14
C LEU A 46 8.30 1.35 -12.39
N ARG A 47 9.26 0.86 -11.61
CA ARG A 47 10.66 1.29 -11.70
C ARG A 47 11.47 0.55 -12.76
N THR A 48 11.24 -0.76 -12.91
CA THR A 48 12.11 -1.62 -13.73
C THR A 48 11.51 -1.93 -15.10
N ASP A 49 10.23 -1.66 -15.29
CA ASP A 49 9.58 -1.88 -16.57
C ASP A 49 9.69 -0.64 -17.44
N GLU A 50 10.56 -0.71 -18.45
CA GLU A 50 10.80 0.36 -19.42
C GLU A 50 9.69 0.44 -20.48
N THR A 51 8.82 -0.58 -20.56
CA THR A 51 7.68 -0.59 -21.50
C THR A 51 6.51 0.28 -21.03
N LEU A 52 6.56 0.75 -19.78
CA LEU A 52 5.50 1.60 -19.25
C LEU A 52 5.56 3.00 -19.86
N ARG A 53 4.40 3.45 -20.37
CA ARG A 53 4.21 4.82 -20.89
C ARG A 53 4.54 5.91 -19.87
N LEU A 54 4.56 5.58 -18.58
CA LEU A 54 4.94 6.50 -17.50
C LEU A 54 6.43 6.89 -17.54
N THR A 55 7.29 6.04 -18.09
CA THR A 55 8.75 6.25 -18.12
C THR A 55 9.24 6.75 -19.49
N GLY A 56 8.60 6.33 -20.59
CA GLY A 56 9.11 6.55 -21.96
C GLY A 56 8.16 7.20 -22.97
N ASN A 57 7.09 7.89 -22.57
CA ASN A 57 6.18 8.53 -23.53
C ASN A 57 6.75 9.89 -24.00
N PRO A 58 7.46 9.93 -25.15
CA PRO A 58 6.87 9.74 -26.49
C PRO A 58 7.44 8.60 -27.37
N GLU A 59 8.59 8.03 -27.01
CA GLU A 59 9.34 7.04 -27.82
C GLU A 59 8.62 5.68 -27.96
N LEU A 60 7.71 5.36 -27.04
CA LEU A 60 6.87 4.14 -27.10
C LEU A 60 5.66 4.27 -28.04
N SER A 61 5.48 5.42 -28.69
CA SER A 61 4.40 5.64 -29.64
C SER A 61 4.80 5.07 -31.01
N SER A 62 3.95 4.22 -31.60
CA SER A 62 4.13 3.74 -32.99
C SER A 62 3.92 4.85 -34.04
N LEU A 63 3.87 6.11 -33.62
CA LEU A 63 3.57 7.27 -34.45
C LEU A 63 4.67 7.50 -35.49
N ASP A 64 5.94 7.31 -35.13
CA ASP A 64 7.06 7.44 -36.06
C ASP A 64 7.05 6.35 -37.14
N GLU A 65 6.62 5.13 -36.80
CA GLU A 65 6.47 4.03 -37.75
C GLU A 65 5.35 4.32 -38.76
N VAL A 66 4.23 4.91 -38.31
CA VAL A 66 3.13 5.33 -39.18
C VAL A 66 3.53 6.52 -40.07
N LEU A 67 4.22 7.52 -39.53
CA LEU A 67 4.72 8.68 -40.28
C LEU A 67 5.78 8.31 -41.33
N ALA A 68 6.60 7.29 -41.06
CA ALA A 68 7.54 6.76 -42.04
C ALA A 68 6.81 6.05 -43.19
N ARG A 69 5.78 5.24 -42.87
CA ARG A 69 4.99 4.52 -43.87
C ARG A 69 4.16 5.42 -44.78
N ASP A 70 3.67 6.56 -44.29
CA ASP A 70 2.90 7.54 -45.08
C ASP A 70 3.78 8.42 -45.99
N LYS A 71 5.12 8.38 -45.80
CA LYS A 71 6.07 9.19 -46.57
C LYS A 71 6.60 8.50 -47.84
N ASP A 72 6.39 7.19 -47.96
CA ASP A 72 6.71 6.35 -49.13
C ASP A 72 5.47 6.15 -50.03
#